data_AF-A0A937A908-F1
#
_entry.id   AF-A0A937A908-F1
#
_cell.length_a   1.000
_cell.length_b   1.000
_cell.length_c   1.000
_cell.angle_alpha   90.00
_cell.angle_beta   90.00
_cell.angle_gamma   90.00
#
_symmetry.space_group_name_H-M   'P 1'
#
loop_
_entity.id
_entity.type
_entity.pdbx_description
1 polymer ?
#
loop_
_entity_poly.entity_id
_entity_poly.type
_entity_poly.pdbx_seq_one_letter_code
_entity_poly.pdbx_strand_id
1 'polypeptide(L)'
;MSTSNWNFTPTVHWPLSGSVTQDISPSLLFRAKDTEVETRVLREVASYGRQIGKLSEVLLAVVETLPKGKLDEATRETVHQLQVMGENIKRIKQGEKVLPSTVEEARAMVAELRRLYPEL
;
A
#
# COMPACT_ATOMS: atom_id res chain seq x y z
N MET A 1 -32.50 15.83 25.16
CA MET A 1 -31.18 16.38 24.80
C MET A 1 -30.48 15.33 23.93
N SER A 2 -30.41 15.55 22.62
CA SER A 2 -29.79 14.62 21.67
C SER A 2 -28.30 14.98 21.55
N THR A 3 -27.41 14.09 21.99
CA THR A 3 -25.97 14.22 21.78
C THR A 3 -25.67 13.87 20.33
N SER A 4 -25.52 14.90 19.49
CA SER A 4 -25.00 14.76 18.13
C SER A 4 -23.56 14.25 18.22
N ASN A 5 -23.37 12.94 18.10
CA ASN A 5 -22.05 12.34 17.96
C ASN A 5 -21.56 12.63 16.53
N TRP A 6 -20.82 13.73 16.36
CA TRP A 6 -20.03 13.95 15.16
C TRP A 6 -18.92 12.91 15.10
N ASN A 7 -19.20 11.79 14.44
CA ASN A 7 -18.19 10.81 14.07
C ASN A 7 -17.30 11.42 12.98
N PHE A 8 -16.13 11.92 13.38
CA PHE A 8 -15.08 12.31 12.43
C PHE A 8 -14.28 11.07 12.05
N THR A 9 -14.60 10.50 10.89
CA THR A 9 -13.91 9.31 10.33
C THR A 9 -13.15 9.73 9.07
N PRO A 10 -11.90 10.22 9.19
CA PRO A 10 -11.13 10.58 8.01
C PRO A 10 -10.76 9.31 7.24
N THR A 11 -11.35 9.14 6.06
CA THR A 11 -11.00 8.05 5.15
C THR A 11 -9.72 8.44 4.42
N VAL A 12 -8.59 7.83 4.80
CA VAL A 12 -7.32 8.04 4.11
C VAL A 12 -7.06 6.84 3.19
N HIS A 13 -7.08 7.09 1.88
CA HIS A 13 -6.83 6.07 0.86
C HIS A 13 -5.33 5.84 0.68
N TRP A 14 -4.83 4.74 1.24
CA TRP A 14 -3.45 4.30 1.00
C TRP A 14 -3.44 3.17 -0.04
N PRO A 15 -2.54 3.22 -1.04
CA PRO A 15 -2.64 2.38 -2.24
C PRO A 15 -2.41 0.88 -2.04
N LEU A 16 -2.12 0.41 -0.82
CA LEU A 16 -1.89 -1.01 -0.51
C LEU A 16 -2.85 -1.64 0.50
N SER A 17 -3.90 -0.95 0.95
CA SER A 17 -4.75 -1.48 2.03
C SER A 17 -6.25 -1.41 1.77
N GLY A 18 -6.66 -1.12 0.53
CA GLY A 18 -8.07 -0.90 0.20
C GLY A 18 -8.65 0.26 1.01
N SER A 19 -9.97 0.32 1.16
CA SER A 19 -10.61 1.25 2.10
C SER A 19 -10.20 0.91 3.52
N VAL A 20 -9.12 1.54 4.01
CA VAL A 20 -8.83 1.55 5.44
C VAL A 20 -9.83 2.48 6.09
N THR A 21 -10.96 1.93 6.53
CA THR A 21 -11.76 2.58 7.55
C THR A 21 -10.89 2.64 8.79
N GLN A 22 -10.24 3.78 9.01
CA GLN A 22 -9.66 4.08 10.30
C GLN A 22 -10.83 4.32 11.25
N ASP A 23 -11.42 3.23 11.75
CA ASP A 23 -12.22 3.27 12.96
C ASP A 23 -11.25 3.55 14.12
N ILE A 24 -10.80 4.81 14.19
CA ILE A 24 -10.26 5.36 15.43
C ILE A 24 -11.47 5.56 16.33
N SER A 25 -12.09 4.45 16.74
CA SER A 25 -13.02 4.51 17.83
C SER A 25 -12.19 4.96 19.03
N PRO A 26 -12.55 6.05 19.71
CA PRO A 26 -11.87 6.41 20.95
C PRO A 26 -11.84 5.22 21.93
N SER A 27 -12.80 4.29 21.82
CA SER A 27 -12.88 3.08 22.65
C SER A 27 -11.76 2.05 22.43
N LEU A 28 -11.09 2.00 21.27
CA LEU A 28 -9.89 1.16 21.08
C LEU A 28 -8.67 1.78 21.78
N LEU A 29 -8.55 3.11 21.74
CA LEU A 29 -7.53 3.87 22.49
C LEU A 29 -7.77 3.82 24.01
N PHE A 30 -8.99 3.54 24.47
CA PHE A 30 -9.30 3.33 25.89
C PHE A 30 -9.05 1.89 26.38
N ARG A 31 -8.79 0.92 25.49
CA ARG A 31 -8.60 -0.50 25.86
C ARG A 31 -7.14 -0.96 25.85
N ALA A 32 -6.23 -0.21 25.22
CA ALA A 32 -4.80 -0.43 25.35
C ALA A 32 -4.33 0.19 26.67
N LYS A 33 -3.63 -0.58 27.51
CA LYS A 33 -3.13 -0.12 28.83
C LYS A 33 -2.09 1.01 28.74
N ASP A 34 -1.56 1.29 27.55
CA ASP A 34 -0.46 2.25 27.35
C ASP A 34 -0.55 2.99 26.00
N THR A 35 -1.70 3.65 25.80
CA THR A 35 -2.08 4.39 24.59
C THR A 35 -1.10 5.49 24.21
N GLU A 36 -0.41 6.07 25.19
CA GLU A 36 0.56 7.14 24.98
C GLU A 36 1.85 6.61 24.34
N VAL A 37 2.38 5.49 24.84
CA VAL A 37 3.58 4.85 24.27
C VAL A 37 3.32 4.39 22.85
N GLU A 38 2.18 3.73 22.58
CA GLU A 38 1.86 3.26 21.23
C GLU A 38 1.70 4.43 20.25
N THR A 39 1.04 5.51 20.66
CA THR A 39 0.91 6.73 19.85
C THR A 39 2.27 7.36 19.56
N ARG A 40 3.14 7.43 20.56
CA ARG A 40 4.50 7.95 20.41
C ARG A 40 5.34 7.09 19.50
N VAL A 41 5.28 5.76 19.60
CA VAL A 41 5.98 4.85 18.68
C VAL A 41 5.52 5.06 17.23
N LEU A 42 4.22 5.18 16.98
CA LEU A 42 3.69 5.36 15.63
C LEU A 42 4.02 6.73 15.03
N ARG A 43 4.12 7.77 15.86
CA ARG A 43 4.45 9.14 15.43
C ARG A 43 5.96 9.39 15.33
N GLU A 44 6.71 8.95 16.33
CA GLU A 44 8.13 9.28 16.53
C GLU A 44 9.07 8.28 15.84
N VAL A 45 8.69 6.99 15.73
CA VAL A 45 9.56 5.95 15.17
C VAL A 45 9.21 5.68 13.71
N ALA A 46 8.03 5.10 13.46
CA ALA A 46 7.57 4.81 12.11
C ALA A 46 6.09 4.40 12.13
N SER A 47 5.31 4.97 11.22
CA SER A 47 3.96 4.44 10.92
C SER A 47 4.06 3.00 10.43
N TYR A 48 3.01 2.20 10.63
CA TYR A 48 2.96 0.82 10.14
C TYR A 48 3.26 0.72 8.64
N GLY A 49 2.78 1.67 7.82
CA GLY A 49 3.10 1.70 6.40
C GLY A 49 4.59 1.89 6.10
N ARG A 50 5.31 2.66 6.93
CA ARG A 50 6.77 2.83 6.80
C ARG A 50 7.52 1.57 7.24
N GLN A 51 7.06 0.91 8.30
CA GLN A 51 7.63 -0.36 8.77
C GLN A 51 7.46 -1.46 7.71
N ILE A 52 6.26 -1.62 7.16
CA ILE A 52 5.97 -2.58 6.08
C ILE A 52 6.81 -2.26 4.84
N GLY A 53 6.90 -0.99 4.44
CA GLY A 53 7.75 -0.59 3.31
C GLY A 53 9.21 -1.01 3.49
N LYS A 54 9.77 -0.85 4.70
CA LYS A 54 11.14 -1.29 5.01
C LYS A 54 11.29 -2.80 5.01
N LEU A 55 10.30 -3.53 5.52
CA LEU A 55 10.29 -5.00 5.45
C LEU A 55 10.25 -5.50 4.00
N SER A 56 9.44 -4.87 3.14
CA SER A 56 9.37 -5.20 1.71
C SER A 56 10.70 -4.93 1.01
N GLU A 57 11.32 -3.78 1.26
CA GLU A 57 12.66 -3.44 0.71
C GLU A 57 13.70 -4.50 1.10
N VAL A 58 13.76 -4.87 2.38
CA VAL A 58 14.71 -5.88 2.88
C VAL A 58 14.43 -7.26 2.28
N LEU A 59 13.16 -7.68 2.24
CA LEU A 59 12.79 -8.98 1.70
C LEU A 59 13.16 -9.10 0.21
N LEU A 60 12.88 -8.07 -0.59
CA LEU A 60 13.25 -8.05 -2.00
C LEU A 60 14.77 -8.12 -2.19
N ALA A 61 15.54 -7.36 -1.40
CA ALA A 61 17.00 -7.42 -1.43
C ALA A 61 17.53 -8.80 -1.04
N VAL A 62 16.95 -9.45 -0.02
CA VAL A 62 17.33 -10.83 0.36
C VAL A 62 17.04 -11.81 -0.78
N VAL A 63 15.87 -11.69 -1.41
CA VAL A 63 15.50 -12.57 -2.54
C VAL A 63 16.48 -12.44 -3.71
N GLU A 64 16.98 -11.23 -4.01
CA GLU A 64 17.98 -11.01 -5.05
C GLU A 64 19.31 -11.74 -4.78
N THR A 65 19.64 -12.02 -3.51
CA THR A 65 20.85 -12.77 -3.14
C THR A 65 20.70 -14.29 -3.21
N LEU A 66 19.47 -14.80 -3.36
CA LEU A 66 19.22 -16.23 -3.39
C LEU A 66 19.72 -16.87 -4.71
N PRO A 67 20.31 -18.07 -4.68
CA PRO A 67 20.68 -18.78 -5.90
C PRO A 67 19.47 -19.02 -6.80
N LYS A 68 19.68 -18.90 -8.12
CA LYS A 68 18.65 -19.18 -9.13
C LYS A 68 18.09 -20.59 -8.93
N GLY A 69 16.76 -20.71 -8.95
CA GLY A 69 16.05 -21.99 -8.79
C GLY A 69 15.79 -22.43 -7.35
N LYS A 70 16.13 -21.62 -6.32
CA LYS A 70 15.81 -21.92 -4.92
C LYS A 70 14.38 -21.56 -4.51
N LEU A 71 13.76 -20.63 -5.22
CA LEU A 71 12.35 -20.32 -5.02
C LEU A 71 11.49 -21.33 -5.77
N ASP A 72 10.37 -21.72 -5.19
CA ASP A 72 9.32 -22.39 -5.95
C ASP A 72 8.53 -21.36 -6.79
N GLU A 73 7.59 -21.86 -7.59
CA GLU A 73 6.82 -21.01 -8.50
C GLU A 73 5.89 -20.05 -7.76
N ALA A 74 5.23 -20.53 -6.71
CA ALA A 74 4.32 -19.70 -5.91
C ALA A 74 5.06 -18.54 -5.21
N THR A 75 6.27 -18.80 -4.72
CA THR A 75 7.12 -17.79 -4.08
C THR A 75 7.65 -16.80 -5.11
N ARG A 76 8.05 -17.26 -6.31
CA ARG A 76 8.43 -16.37 -7.41
C ARG A 76 7.30 -15.41 -7.78
N GLU A 77 6.09 -15.92 -7.92
CA GLU A 77 4.92 -15.11 -8.25
C GLU A 77 4.63 -14.09 -7.14
N THR A 78 4.69 -14.51 -5.86
CA THR A 78 4.50 -13.59 -4.72
C THR A 78 5.56 -12.49 -4.68
N VAL A 79 6.82 -12.82 -4.96
CA VAL A 79 7.91 -11.84 -5.06
C VAL A 79 7.65 -10.86 -6.20
N HIS A 80 7.25 -11.36 -7.37
CA HIS A 80 6.93 -10.52 -8.53
C HIS A 80 5.78 -9.55 -8.21
N GLN A 81 4.71 -10.02 -7.57
CA GLN A 81 3.61 -9.16 -7.12
C GLN A 81 4.09 -8.08 -6.14
N LEU A 82 4.97 -8.44 -5.19
CA LEU A 82 5.54 -7.48 -4.25
C LEU A 82 6.41 -6.42 -4.94
N GLN A 83 7.16 -6.79 -5.99
CA GLN A 83 7.92 -5.84 -6.81
C GLN A 83 7.00 -4.88 -7.56
N VAL A 84 5.95 -5.39 -8.20
CA VAL A 84 4.94 -4.57 -8.90
C VAL A 84 4.27 -3.59 -7.93
N MET A 85 3.90 -4.05 -6.72
CA MET A 85 3.36 -3.19 -5.67
C MET A 85 4.35 -2.07 -5.30
N GLY A 86 5.63 -2.40 -5.10
CA GLY A 86 6.68 -1.44 -4.77
C GLY A 86 6.84 -0.35 -5.84
N GLU A 87 6.89 -0.73 -7.12
CA GLU A 87 7.00 0.22 -8.22
C GLU A 87 5.75 1.10 -8.36
N ASN A 88 4.56 0.53 -8.19
CA ASN A 88 3.32 1.31 -8.22
C ASN A 88 3.24 2.34 -7.09
N ILE A 89 3.69 1.99 -5.88
CA ILE A 89 3.80 2.97 -4.78
C ILE A 89 4.76 4.10 -5.14
N LYS A 90 5.91 3.76 -5.73
CA LYS A 90 6.92 4.75 -6.15
C LYS A 90 6.34 5.72 -7.18
N ARG A 91 5.63 5.20 -8.18
CA ARG A 91 4.89 5.99 -9.18
C ARG A 91 3.89 6.95 -8.54
N ILE A 92 3.04 6.44 -7.63
CA ILE A 92 2.07 7.29 -6.91
C ILE A 92 2.77 8.40 -6.13
N LYS A 93 3.87 8.09 -5.43
CA LYS A 93 4.67 9.09 -4.71
C LYS A 93 5.30 10.14 -5.63
N GLN A 94 5.53 9.80 -6.90
CA GLN A 94 6.03 10.69 -7.94
C GLN A 94 4.92 11.42 -8.71
N GLY A 95 3.65 11.18 -8.38
CA GLY A 95 2.50 11.75 -9.10
C GLY A 95 2.22 11.09 -10.45
N GLU A 96 2.82 9.93 -10.72
CA GLU A 96 2.61 9.15 -11.94
C GLU A 96 1.40 8.23 -11.82
N LYS A 97 0.86 7.83 -12.99
CA LYS A 97 -0.19 6.80 -13.04
C LYS A 97 0.37 5.42 -12.70
N VAL A 98 -0.42 4.65 -11.98
CA VAL A 98 -0.18 3.22 -11.71
C VAL A 98 -0.22 2.45 -13.02
N LEU A 99 0.67 1.46 -13.16
CA LEU A 99 0.64 0.58 -14.32
C LEU A 99 -0.50 -0.45 -14.18
N PRO A 100 -1.15 -0.83 -15.29
CA PRO A 100 -2.17 -1.86 -15.32
C PRO A 100 -1.59 -3.18 -14.78
N SER A 101 -2.37 -3.85 -13.92
CA SER A 101 -1.99 -5.11 -13.29
C SER A 101 -2.42 -6.33 -14.10
N THR A 102 -3.32 -6.13 -15.06
CA THR A 102 -3.83 -7.16 -15.97
C THR A 102 -3.63 -6.79 -17.43
N VAL A 103 -3.68 -7.79 -18.31
CA VAL A 103 -3.59 -7.58 -19.76
C VAL A 103 -4.78 -6.78 -20.27
N GLU A 104 -5.95 -7.00 -19.68
CA GLU A 104 -7.21 -6.34 -19.99
C GLU A 104 -7.12 -4.84 -19.63
N GLU A 105 -6.65 -4.52 -18.43
CA GLU A 105 -6.39 -3.14 -18.02
C GLU A 105 -5.34 -2.48 -18.92
N ALA A 106 -4.30 -3.22 -19.33
CA ALA A 106 -3.29 -2.71 -20.24
C ALA A 106 -3.86 -2.40 -21.63
N ARG A 107 -4.71 -3.28 -22.16
CA ARG A 107 -5.41 -3.05 -23.43
C ARG A 107 -6.32 -1.83 -23.34
N ALA A 108 -7.06 -1.67 -22.25
CA ALA A 108 -7.91 -0.51 -22.04
C ALA A 108 -7.09 0.80 -21.98
N MET A 109 -5.96 0.79 -21.27
CA MET A 109 -5.07 1.94 -21.18
C MET A 109 -4.48 2.33 -22.55
N VAL A 110 -4.04 1.34 -23.34
CA VAL A 110 -3.53 1.59 -24.71
C VAL A 110 -4.63 2.11 -25.63
N ALA A 111 -5.85 1.57 -25.53
CA ALA A 111 -6.98 2.04 -26.33
C ALA A 111 -7.32 3.51 -26.03
N GLU A 112 -7.28 3.90 -24.74
CA GLU A 112 -7.49 5.28 -24.34
C GLU A 112 -6.35 6.20 -24.81
N LEU A 113 -5.09 5.75 -24.75
CA LEU A 113 -3.96 6.52 -25.27
C LEU A 113 -4.10 6.78 -26.78
N ARG A 114 -4.46 5.77 -27.57
CA ARG A 114 -4.74 5.94 -29.01
C ARG A 114 -5.89 6.88 -29.31
N ARG A 115 -6.90 6.93 -28.43
CA ARG A 115 -8.02 7.86 -28.56
C ARG A 115 -7.58 9.32 -28.32
N LEU A 116 -6.69 9.52 -27.34
CA LEU A 116 -6.17 10.85 -26.98
C LEU A 116 -5.08 11.35 -27.94
N TYR A 117 -4.31 10.43 -28.51
CA TYR A 117 -3.19 10.68 -29.41
C TYR A 117 -3.33 9.76 -30.64
N PRO A 118 -4.11 10.18 -31.66
CA PRO A 118 -4.40 9.37 -32.85
C PRO A 118 -3.18 9.01 -33.70
N GLU A 119 -2.06 9.70 -33.48
CA GLU A 119 -0.78 9.50 -34.16
C GLU A 119 0.08 8.36 -33.59
N LEU A 120 -0.31 7.77 -32.45
CA LEU A 120 0.29 6.57 -31.83
C LEU A 120 -0.34 5.26 -32.31
#